data_AF-A0A8J8F226-F1
#
_entry.id   AF-A0A8J8F226-F1
#
_cell.length_a   1.000
_cell.length_b   1.000
_cell.length_c   1.000
_cell.angle_alpha   90.00
_cell.angle_beta   90.00
_cell.angle_gamma   90.00
#
_symmetry.space_group_name_H-M   'P 1'
#
loop_
_entity.id
_entity.type
_entity.pdbx_description
1 polymer ?
#
loop_
_entity_poly.entity_id
_entity_poly.type
_entity_poly.pdbx_seq_one_letter_code
_entity_poly.pdbx_strand_id
1 'polypeptide(L)'
;MLYLPQAKLKAYVHNFIEWLLGDLPSEYGTNWVRLFLLSLLVIIGNTVPYALWSAYIEGFPQTFNYPIRFANALYYPLVTFTTLGYGDMHPTGWLKALSALEALTGAVFMALIVAVIARKWMR
;
A
#
# COMPACT_ATOMS: atom_id res chain seq x y z
N MET A 1 -29.87 -9.27 -18.32
CA MET A 1 -28.81 -10.20 -17.84
C MET A 1 -27.79 -10.39 -18.96
N LEU A 2 -26.70 -9.63 -18.94
CA LEU A 2 -25.62 -9.73 -19.95
C LEU A 2 -24.59 -10.76 -19.47
N TYR A 3 -24.63 -11.97 -20.02
CA TYR A 3 -23.59 -12.98 -19.85
C TYR A 3 -22.33 -12.52 -20.61
N LEU A 4 -21.34 -12.00 -19.88
CA LEU A 4 -20.01 -11.80 -20.44
C LEU A 4 -19.40 -13.18 -20.76
N PRO A 5 -18.88 -13.42 -21.97
CA PRO A 5 -18.21 -14.67 -22.32
C PRO A 5 -17.02 -14.88 -21.36
N GLN A 6 -16.99 -16.02 -20.66
CA GLN A 6 -15.98 -16.37 -19.64
C GLN A 6 -14.53 -16.07 -20.08
N ALA A 7 -14.24 -16.21 -21.38
CA ALA A 7 -12.94 -15.89 -21.98
C ALA A 7 -12.56 -14.39 -21.92
N LYS A 8 -13.51 -13.48 -22.10
CA LYS A 8 -13.27 -12.03 -22.06
C LYS A 8 -12.99 -11.55 -20.63
N LEU A 9 -13.68 -12.11 -19.64
CA LEU A 9 -13.43 -11.81 -18.23
C LEU A 9 -12.01 -12.23 -17.82
N LYS A 10 -11.60 -13.44 -18.21
CA LYS A 10 -10.25 -13.95 -17.92
C LYS A 10 -9.15 -13.09 -18.55
N ALA A 11 -9.33 -12.67 -19.81
CA ALA A 11 -8.40 -11.76 -20.48
C ALA A 11 -8.34 -10.38 -19.80
N TYR A 12 -9.48 -9.83 -19.39
CA TYR A 12 -9.52 -8.53 -18.72
C TYR A 12 -8.82 -8.57 -17.34
N VAL A 13 -9.06 -9.63 -16.56
CA VAL A 13 -8.39 -9.84 -15.26
C VAL A 13 -6.88 -10.02 -15.43
N HIS A 14 -6.45 -10.81 -16.43
CA HIS A 14 -5.03 -10.99 -16.70
C HIS A 14 -4.35 -9.68 -17.10
N ASN A 15 -4.91 -8.94 -18.07
CA ASN A 15 -4.37 -7.65 -18.51
C ASN A 15 -4.38 -6.61 -17.37
N PHE A 16 -5.39 -6.63 -16.51
CA PHE A 16 -5.44 -5.75 -15.34
C PHE A 16 -4.35 -6.09 -14.32
N ILE A 17 -4.11 -7.38 -14.04
CA ILE A 17 -3.05 -7.81 -13.12
C ILE A 17 -1.66 -7.51 -13.70
N GLU A 18 -1.44 -7.77 -15.00
CA GLU A 18 -0.19 -7.43 -15.67
C GLU A 18 0.07 -5.93 -15.65
N TRP A 19 -0.94 -5.13 -15.96
CA TRP A 19 -0.84 -3.68 -15.88
C TRP A 19 -0.59 -3.21 -14.44
N LEU A 20 -1.34 -3.74 -13.47
CA LEU A 20 -1.28 -3.32 -12.06
C LEU A 20 0.05 -3.70 -11.38
N LEU A 21 0.59 -4.89 -11.68
CA LEU A 21 1.80 -5.42 -11.03
C LEU A 21 3.08 -5.21 -11.86
N GLY A 22 2.98 -5.21 -13.18
CA GLY A 22 4.12 -5.09 -14.09
C GLY A 22 4.37 -3.65 -14.53
N ASP A 23 3.38 -3.05 -15.19
CA ASP A 23 3.53 -1.77 -15.87
C ASP A 23 3.47 -0.58 -14.91
N LEU A 24 2.48 -0.57 -14.01
CA LEU A 24 2.21 0.54 -13.10
C LEU A 24 3.38 0.79 -12.12
N PRO A 25 3.93 -0.24 -11.45
CA PRO A 25 4.95 -0.03 -10.43
C PRO A 25 6.36 0.16 -10.99
N SER A 26 6.68 -0.48 -12.12
CA SER A 26 8.08 -0.72 -12.48
C SER A 26 8.45 -0.57 -13.95
N GLU A 27 7.51 -0.29 -14.85
CA GLU A 27 7.72 -0.35 -16.31
C GLU A 27 8.53 -1.61 -16.69
N TYR A 28 7.98 -2.80 -16.42
CA TYR A 28 8.69 -4.07 -16.62
C TYR A 28 10.02 -4.19 -15.86
N GLY A 29 10.10 -3.63 -14.65
CA GLY A 29 11.23 -3.78 -13.76
C GLY A 29 12.47 -2.96 -14.13
N THR A 30 12.30 -1.90 -14.91
CA THR A 30 13.42 -1.08 -15.41
C THR A 30 13.75 0.10 -14.51
N ASN A 31 12.78 0.67 -13.79
CA ASN A 31 12.99 1.89 -13.01
C ASN A 31 12.72 1.70 -11.50
N TRP A 32 13.77 1.29 -10.77
CA TRP A 32 13.77 1.14 -9.31
C TRP A 32 13.39 2.43 -8.56
N VAL A 33 13.71 3.61 -9.11
CA VAL A 33 13.37 4.90 -8.49
C VAL A 33 11.85 5.14 -8.54
N ARG A 34 11.22 4.88 -9.69
CA ARG A 34 9.76 5.00 -9.84
C ARG A 34 9.02 4.08 -8.87
N LEU A 35 9.49 2.86 -8.70
CA LEU A 35 8.91 1.90 -7.76
C LEU A 35 9.00 2.39 -6.31
N PHE A 36 10.15 2.93 -5.91
CA PHE A 36 10.34 3.52 -4.59
C PHE A 36 9.44 4.74 -4.37
N LEU A 37 9.37 5.66 -5.34
CA LEU A 37 8.49 6.82 -5.29
C LEU A 37 7.01 6.43 -5.21
N LEU A 38 6.59 5.39 -5.94
CA LEU A 38 5.22 4.87 -5.86
C LEU A 38 4.92 4.27 -4.48
N SER A 39 5.86 3.53 -3.87
CA SER A 39 5.66 3.04 -2.49
C SER A 39 5.49 4.20 -1.49
N LEU A 40 6.30 5.27 -1.61
CA LEU A 40 6.15 6.47 -0.78
C LEU A 40 4.80 7.16 -1.02
N LEU A 41 4.36 7.25 -2.28
CA LEU A 41 3.06 7.82 -2.64
C LEU A 41 1.92 7.02 -2.02
N VAL A 42 1.98 5.68 -2.05
CA VAL A 42 0.99 4.81 -1.41
C VAL A 42 0.95 5.03 0.11
N ILE A 43 2.10 5.09 0.78
CA ILE A 43 2.21 5.35 2.23
C ILE A 43 1.60 6.72 2.58
N ILE A 44 1.96 7.76 1.83
CA ILE A 44 1.44 9.12 2.05
C ILE A 44 -0.06 9.17 1.74
N GLY A 45 -0.52 8.47 0.70
CA GLY A 45 -1.94 8.40 0.34
C GLY A 45 -2.78 7.74 1.43
N ASN A 46 -2.28 6.64 2.01
CA ASN A 46 -2.94 5.94 3.11
C ASN A 46 -2.98 6.76 4.41
N THR A 47 -2.07 7.73 4.59
CA THR A 47 -2.08 8.64 5.75
C THR A 47 -3.40 9.41 5.86
N VAL A 48 -4.02 9.79 4.73
CA VAL A 48 -5.24 10.61 4.73
C VAL A 48 -6.41 9.89 5.42
N PRO A 49 -6.76 8.64 5.07
CA PRO A 49 -7.77 7.87 5.81
C PRO A 49 -7.49 7.77 7.32
N TYR A 50 -6.27 7.41 7.74
CA TYR A 50 -6.00 7.26 9.17
C TYR A 50 -5.99 8.59 9.93
N ALA A 51 -5.63 9.70 9.26
CA ALA A 51 -5.73 11.02 9.83
C ALA A 51 -7.20 11.48 9.99
N LEU A 52 -8.04 11.24 8.98
CA LEU A 52 -9.46 11.64 9.00
C LEU A 52 -10.29 10.81 9.98
N TRP A 53 -10.01 9.51 10.06
CA TRP A 53 -10.74 8.57 10.90
C TRP A 53 -9.93 8.12 12.12
N SER A 54 -9.07 8.99 12.64
CA SER A 54 -8.21 8.69 13.81
C SER A 54 -8.98 8.29 15.06
N ALA A 55 -10.28 8.63 15.15
CA ALA A 55 -11.18 8.19 16.23
C ALA A 55 -11.42 6.67 16.25
N TYR A 56 -11.23 5.98 15.13
CA TYR A 56 -11.35 4.53 15.01
C TYR A 56 -10.02 3.80 15.19
N ILE A 57 -8.99 4.47 15.70
CA ILE A 57 -7.66 3.89 15.91
C ILE A 57 -7.38 3.89 17.41
N GLU A 58 -7.40 2.71 18.02
CA GLU A 58 -6.95 2.52 19.40
C GLU A 58 -5.44 2.78 19.48
N GLY A 59 -4.98 3.51 20.51
CA GLY A 59 -3.58 3.91 20.65
C GLY A 59 -3.20 5.20 19.91
N PHE A 60 -4.11 5.83 19.16
CA PHE A 60 -3.85 7.12 18.52
C PHE A 60 -3.80 8.26 19.57
N PRO A 61 -2.79 9.16 19.51
CA PRO A 61 -2.61 10.21 20.52
C PRO A 61 -3.76 11.22 20.54
N GLN A 62 -4.35 11.41 21.73
CA GLN A 62 -5.41 12.39 22.00
C GLN A 62 -4.82 13.77 22.31
N THR A 63 -4.12 14.35 21.35
CA THR A 63 -3.48 15.68 21.47
C THR A 63 -4.08 16.67 20.49
N PHE A 64 -4.12 17.96 20.86
CA PHE A 64 -4.50 19.05 19.94
C PHE A 64 -3.34 19.53 19.06
N ASN A 65 -2.12 18.99 19.27
CA ASN A 65 -0.96 19.35 18.49
C ASN A 65 -1.02 18.71 17.08
N TYR A 66 -1.36 19.52 16.07
CA TYR A 66 -1.50 19.07 14.67
C TYR A 66 -0.24 18.39 14.11
N PRO A 67 0.98 18.93 14.27
CA PRO A 67 2.21 18.25 13.87
C PRO A 67 2.35 16.83 14.44
N ILE A 68 2.10 16.67 15.75
CA ILE A 68 2.22 15.36 16.41
C ILE A 68 1.18 14.39 15.86
N ARG A 69 -0.07 14.84 15.68
CA ARG A 69 -1.12 14.00 15.10
C ARG A 69 -0.78 13.55 13.69
N PHE A 70 -0.28 14.45 12.84
CA PHE A 70 0.09 14.13 11.47
C PHE A 70 1.25 13.13 11.42
N ALA A 71 2.29 13.33 12.25
CA ALA A 71 3.41 12.40 12.34
C ALA A 71 2.96 10.98 12.74
N ASN A 72 2.03 10.86 13.68
CA ASN A 72 1.46 9.57 14.09
C ASN A 72 0.58 8.94 13.00
N ALA A 73 -0.19 9.77 12.28
CA ALA A 73 -0.99 9.30 11.15
C ALA A 73 -0.14 8.82 9.97
N LEU A 74 1.07 9.36 9.78
CA LEU A 74 2.04 8.89 8.78
C LEU A 74 2.79 7.63 9.26
N TYR A 75 3.08 7.57 10.54
CA TYR A 75 3.78 6.44 11.17
C TYR A 75 3.00 5.12 11.01
N TYR A 76 1.68 5.13 11.20
CA TYR A 76 0.88 3.90 11.10
C TYR A 76 0.93 3.23 9.70
N PRO A 77 0.62 3.94 8.58
CA PRO A 77 0.83 3.47 7.21
C PRO A 77 2.24 2.94 6.96
N LEU A 78 3.26 3.64 7.44
CA LEU A 78 4.66 3.26 7.22
C LEU A 78 4.97 1.90 7.86
N VAL A 79 4.56 1.69 9.11
CA VAL A 79 4.77 0.45 9.86
C VAL A 79 3.92 -0.70 9.30
N THR A 80 2.71 -0.40 8.83
CA THR A 80 1.81 -1.41 8.24
C THR A 80 2.27 -1.83 6.84
N PHE A 81 2.62 -0.86 5.97
CA PHE A 81 3.13 -1.11 4.62
C PHE A 81 4.45 -1.88 4.64
N THR A 82 5.34 -1.58 5.59
CA THR A 82 6.59 -2.34 5.75
C THR A 82 6.39 -3.69 6.45
N THR A 83 5.17 -4.02 6.86
CA THR A 83 4.81 -5.24 7.62
C THR A 83 5.50 -5.37 8.98
N LEU A 84 6.01 -4.25 9.52
CA LEU A 84 6.70 -4.20 10.82
C LEU A 84 5.73 -4.38 11.99
N GLY A 85 4.58 -3.70 11.95
CA GLY A 85 3.45 -3.92 12.85
C GLY A 85 3.76 -3.89 14.35
N TYR A 86 4.28 -2.77 14.88
CA TYR A 86 4.62 -2.64 16.31
C TYR A 86 3.48 -2.95 17.29
N GLY A 87 2.22 -2.80 16.86
CA GLY A 87 1.05 -3.09 17.70
C GLY A 87 0.82 -2.04 18.79
N ASP A 88 1.27 -0.80 18.56
CA ASP A 88 0.95 0.35 19.39
C ASP A 88 -0.33 1.05 18.95
N MET A 89 -0.62 1.02 17.65
CA MET A 89 -1.86 1.54 17.06
C MET A 89 -2.67 0.44 16.40
N HIS A 90 -3.96 0.36 16.73
CA HIS A 90 -4.87 -0.67 16.23
C HIS A 90 -6.12 -0.05 15.63
N PRO A 91 -6.24 -0.04 14.30
CA PRO A 91 -7.46 0.38 13.66
C PRO A 91 -8.62 -0.58 13.95
N THR A 92 -9.80 -0.01 14.07
CA THR A 92 -11.04 -0.70 14.42
C THR A 92 -12.12 -0.45 13.37
N GLY A 93 -13.22 -1.19 13.46
CA GLY A 93 -14.30 -1.11 12.49
C GLY A 93 -13.82 -1.40 11.07
N TRP A 94 -14.18 -0.53 10.13
CA TRP A 94 -13.85 -0.69 8.71
C TRP A 94 -12.38 -0.39 8.38
N LEU A 95 -11.66 0.38 9.21
CA LEU A 95 -10.23 0.63 9.00
C LEU A 95 -9.39 -0.65 9.12
N LYS A 96 -9.89 -1.70 9.79
CA LYS A 96 -9.25 -3.02 9.80
C LYS A 96 -9.08 -3.58 8.39
N ALA A 97 -10.10 -3.44 7.55
CA ALA A 97 -10.05 -3.91 6.16
C ALA A 97 -9.03 -3.09 5.36
N LEU A 98 -9.00 -1.77 5.55
CA LEU A 98 -8.01 -0.90 4.91
C LEU A 98 -6.58 -1.28 5.32
N SER A 99 -6.36 -1.54 6.62
CA SER A 99 -5.05 -1.94 7.16
C SER A 99 -4.58 -3.28 6.58
N ALA A 100 -5.50 -4.23 6.42
CA ALA A 100 -5.19 -5.52 5.79
C ALA A 100 -4.82 -5.36 4.30
N LEU A 101 -5.55 -4.51 3.56
CA LEU A 101 -5.24 -4.20 2.16
C LEU A 101 -3.90 -3.47 2.02
N GLU A 102 -3.59 -2.57 2.94
CA GLU A 102 -2.32 -1.86 2.98
C GLU A 102 -1.16 -2.80 3.27
N ALA A 103 -1.28 -3.69 4.26
CA ALA A 103 -0.26 -4.69 4.53
C ALA A 103 -0.02 -5.62 3.33
N LEU A 104 -1.09 -6.03 2.64
CA LEU A 104 -0.98 -6.82 1.41
C LEU A 104 -0.28 -6.04 0.29
N THR A 105 -0.64 -4.77 0.10
CA THR A 105 -0.01 -3.90 -0.89
C THR A 105 1.46 -3.72 -0.58
N GLY A 106 1.80 -3.45 0.68
CA GLY A 106 3.17 -3.34 1.17
C GLY A 106 4.00 -4.59 0.90
N ALA A 107 3.47 -5.77 1.21
CA ALA A 107 4.13 -7.05 0.92
C ALA A 107 4.43 -7.23 -0.57
N VAL A 108 3.47 -6.89 -1.45
CA VAL A 108 3.65 -6.95 -2.91
C VAL A 108 4.74 -5.96 -3.36
N PHE A 109 4.70 -4.72 -2.89
CA PHE A 109 5.69 -3.70 -3.24
C PHE A 109 7.10 -4.07 -2.76
N MET A 110 7.24 -4.60 -1.53
CA MET A 110 8.54 -5.06 -1.02
C MET A 110 9.11 -6.19 -1.87
N ALA A 111 8.28 -7.16 -2.28
CA ALA A 111 8.69 -8.22 -3.20
C ALA A 111 9.15 -7.66 -4.57
N LEU A 112 8.41 -6.68 -5.12
CA LEU A 112 8.78 -6.01 -6.37
C LEU A 112 10.10 -5.24 -6.22
N ILE A 113 10.32 -4.53 -5.12
CA ILE A 113 11.54 -3.76 -4.85
C ILE A 113 12.74 -4.70 -4.84
N VAL A 114 12.66 -5.80 -4.08
CA VAL A 114 13.72 -6.82 -4.03
C VAL A 114 13.98 -7.40 -5.43
N ALA A 115 12.92 -7.75 -6.17
CA ALA A 115 13.05 -8.35 -7.50
C ALA A 115 13.70 -7.38 -8.52
N VAL A 116 13.33 -6.10 -8.51
CA VAL A 116 13.90 -5.07 -9.40
C VAL A 116 15.36 -4.79 -9.05
N ILE A 117 15.67 -4.64 -7.77
CA ILE A 117 17.06 -4.44 -7.31
C ILE A 117 17.91 -5.65 -7.70
N ALA A 118 17.47 -6.87 -7.41
CA ALA A 118 18.20 -8.08 -7.79
C ALA A 118 18.50 -8.12 -9.30
N ARG A 119 17.50 -7.84 -10.15
CA ARG A 119 17.70 -7.78 -11.61
C ARG A 119 18.70 -6.71 -12.06
N LYS A 120 18.73 -5.55 -11.39
CA LYS A 120 19.65 -4.46 -11.72
C LYS A 120 21.10 -4.81 -11.39
N TRP A 121 21.33 -5.58 -10.33
CA TRP A 121 22.67 -5.95 -9.86
C TRP A 121 23.22 -7.23 -10.52
N MET A 122 22.35 -8.08 -11.08
CA MET A 122 22.74 -9.27 -11.83
C MET A 122 23.11 -9.00 -13.30
N ARG A 123 22.92 -7.77 -13.79
CA ARG A 123 23.39 -7.32 -15.10
C ARG A 123 24.73 -6.61 -14.93
#